data_AF-A0A969EB31-F1
#
_entry.id   AF-A0A969EB31-F1
#
_cell.length_a   1.000
_cell.length_b   1.000
_cell.length_c   1.000
_cell.angle_alpha   90.00
_cell.angle_beta   90.00
_cell.angle_gamma   90.00
#
_symmetry.space_group_name_H-M   'P 1'
#
loop_
_entity.id
_entity.type
_entity.pdbx_description
1 polymer ?
#
loop_
_entity_poly.entity_id
_entity_poly.type
_entity_poly.pdbx_seq_one_letter_code
_entity_poly.pdbx_strand_id
1 'polypeptide(L)'
;MIAQVPEVRNYDPRDDQPPVFNEDIGGNKSKDATGGFSLRNSLTQSPLAQQASVSSPLRGFCHPLNGEGWLSQGIRGKTHQGRMEFAYDLATSLGTPVYAMRTGRVIAVRDKYPDVGGGKENIARFNYVWIEHDGGYRSMYAHLQQGFRGKVAIKAGDLVKAGQLIGYSGNSGWSTGPHLHVEVQQPSRRRTFTQTVPFAIAGTCQNGQLASNSN
;
A
#
# COMPACT_ATOMS: atom_id res chain seq x y z
N MET A 1 -20.06 29.23 9.18
CA MET A 1 -20.18 28.54 7.87
C MET A 1 -19.39 27.25 7.98
N ILE A 2 -20.06 26.10 7.95
CA ILE A 2 -19.41 24.79 8.08
C ILE A 2 -18.91 24.40 6.68
N ALA A 3 -17.60 24.30 6.49
CA ALA A 3 -17.02 23.86 5.23
C ALA A 3 -17.48 22.42 4.94
N GLN A 4 -18.11 22.22 3.78
CA GLN A 4 -18.50 20.89 3.32
C GLN A 4 -17.22 20.07 3.09
N VAL A 5 -17.11 18.94 3.79
CA VAL A 5 -16.11 17.91 3.52
C VAL A 5 -16.31 17.47 2.06
N PRO A 6 -15.27 17.42 1.19
CA PRO A 6 -15.45 16.94 -0.17
C PRO A 6 -16.00 15.51 -0.12
N GLU A 7 -17.21 15.34 -0.65
CA GLU A 7 -17.97 14.09 -0.56
C GLU A 7 -17.17 12.94 -1.17
N VAL A 8 -16.79 11.96 -0.35
CA VAL A 8 -16.25 10.69 -0.84
C VAL A 8 -17.32 10.04 -1.70
N ARG A 9 -17.01 9.81 -2.97
CA ARG A 9 -17.97 9.37 -4.00
C ARG A 9 -18.86 8.22 -3.50
N ASN A 10 -20.15 8.28 -3.85
CA ASN A 10 -21.11 7.21 -3.56
C ASN A 10 -20.68 5.87 -4.20
N TYR A 11 -20.95 4.77 -3.49
CA TYR A 11 -20.70 3.40 -3.92
C TYR A 11 -21.47 3.06 -5.22
N ASP A 12 -20.83 2.38 -6.17
CA ASP A 12 -21.40 1.97 -7.46
C ASP A 12 -21.25 0.45 -7.63
N PRO A 13 -22.29 -0.37 -7.87
CA PRO A 13 -22.14 -1.83 -7.99
C PRO A 13 -21.14 -2.33 -9.06
N ARG A 14 -20.74 -1.50 -10.03
CA ARG A 14 -19.64 -1.82 -10.97
C ARG A 14 -18.27 -1.85 -10.29
N ASP A 15 -18.20 -1.37 -9.06
CA ASP A 15 -17.03 -1.33 -8.19
C ASP A 15 -16.55 -2.71 -7.72
N ASP A 16 -17.41 -3.74 -7.82
CA ASP A 16 -17.08 -5.13 -7.50
C ASP A 16 -16.20 -5.79 -8.57
N GLN A 17 -16.03 -5.15 -9.74
CA GLN A 17 -15.13 -5.65 -10.77
C GLN A 17 -13.67 -5.37 -10.39
N PRO A 18 -12.77 -6.36 -10.58
CA PRO A 18 -11.36 -6.17 -10.30
C PRO A 18 -10.77 -5.05 -11.19
N PRO A 19 -9.76 -4.31 -10.70
CA PRO A 19 -9.08 -3.32 -11.52
C PRO A 19 -8.46 -4.00 -12.74
N VAL A 20 -8.53 -3.32 -13.88
CA VAL A 20 -7.89 -3.79 -15.11
C VAL A 20 -6.38 -3.69 -14.92
N PHE A 21 -5.71 -4.84 -15.00
CA PHE A 21 -4.26 -4.96 -15.00
C PHE A 21 -3.76 -4.68 -16.42
N ASN A 22 -3.29 -3.45 -16.67
CA ASN A 22 -2.45 -3.20 -17.85
C ASN A 22 -1.05 -3.70 -17.51
N GLU A 23 -0.44 -4.50 -18.39
CA GLU A 23 0.83 -5.22 -18.16
C GLU A 23 2.04 -4.34 -17.78
N ASP A 24 1.91 -3.02 -17.88
CA ASP A 24 2.91 -2.00 -17.53
C ASP A 24 3.16 -1.78 -16.03
N ILE A 25 2.76 -2.71 -15.15
CA ILE A 25 3.07 -2.66 -13.70
C ILE A 25 4.50 -3.18 -13.44
N GLY A 26 5.08 -3.95 -14.36
CA GLY A 26 6.48 -4.38 -14.27
C GLY A 26 7.41 -3.37 -14.93
N GLY A 27 8.24 -2.68 -14.14
CA GLY A 27 9.28 -1.80 -14.66
C GLY A 27 10.11 -2.46 -15.77
N ASN A 28 10.32 -1.72 -16.86
CA ASN A 28 11.15 -2.13 -17.97
C ASN A 28 12.62 -2.21 -17.48
N LYS A 29 13.31 -3.33 -17.71
CA LYS A 29 14.73 -3.45 -17.33
C LYS A 29 15.54 -2.48 -18.18
N SER A 30 15.99 -1.36 -17.64
CA SER A 30 17.20 -0.74 -18.18
C SER A 30 18.37 -1.66 -17.82
N LYS A 31 18.89 -2.34 -18.83
CA LYS A 31 20.25 -2.88 -18.79
C LYS A 31 21.17 -1.69 -18.54
N ASP A 32 21.93 -1.74 -17.46
CA ASP A 32 23.28 -1.20 -17.30
C ASP A 32 23.57 -0.94 -15.82
N ALA A 33 24.47 -1.75 -15.26
CA ALA A 33 25.48 -1.40 -14.26
C ALA A 33 26.09 -2.70 -13.71
N THR A 34 27.15 -3.15 -14.36
CA THR A 34 28.17 -4.00 -13.76
C THR A 34 28.77 -3.26 -12.56
N GLY A 35 28.55 -3.78 -11.35
CA GLY A 35 29.18 -3.29 -10.13
C GLY A 35 29.02 -4.33 -9.04
N GLY A 36 30.05 -5.16 -8.86
CA GLY A 36 30.06 -6.21 -7.84
C GLY A 36 29.93 -5.62 -6.44
N PHE A 37 28.95 -6.09 -5.68
CA PHE A 37 28.85 -5.82 -4.25
C PHE A 37 29.32 -7.06 -3.49
N SER A 38 30.46 -6.90 -2.82
CA SER A 38 31.04 -7.87 -1.89
C SER A 38 30.14 -8.03 -0.67
N LEU A 39 29.92 -9.28 -0.26
CA LEU A 39 29.18 -9.66 0.95
C LEU A 39 29.91 -9.13 2.19
N ARG A 40 29.32 -8.13 2.87
CA ARG A 40 29.65 -7.81 4.26
C ARG A 40 28.38 -7.72 5.09
N ASN A 41 28.24 -8.67 6.01
CA ASN A 41 27.31 -8.65 7.13
C ASN A 41 27.48 -7.36 7.93
N SER A 42 26.45 -6.53 7.96
CA SER A 42 26.15 -5.64 9.09
C SER A 42 24.69 -5.22 9.00
N LEU A 43 23.86 -5.76 9.90
CA LEU A 43 22.45 -5.42 10.07
C LEU A 43 22.35 -4.03 10.72
N THR A 44 22.40 -2.98 9.91
CA THR A 44 22.00 -1.63 10.34
C THR A 44 20.68 -1.30 9.67
N GLN A 45 19.61 -1.35 10.48
CA GLN A 45 18.25 -0.93 10.13
C GLN A 45 18.30 0.50 9.61
N SER A 46 17.77 0.74 8.41
CA SER A 46 17.60 2.11 7.91
C SER A 46 16.23 2.63 8.38
N PRO A 47 16.16 3.72 9.15
CA PRO A 47 14.88 4.33 9.51
C PRO A 47 14.12 4.78 8.25
N LEU A 48 12.78 4.80 8.29
CA LEU A 48 11.94 5.36 7.22
C LEU A 48 12.36 6.79 6.80
N ALA A 49 13.08 7.51 7.68
CA ALA A 49 13.61 8.85 7.46
C ALA A 49 14.73 8.95 6.40
N GLN A 50 15.27 7.84 5.88
CA GLN A 50 16.45 7.85 5.01
C GLN A 50 16.11 7.54 3.54
N GLN A 51 15.08 8.19 3.01
CA GLN A 51 14.64 8.05 1.63
C GLN A 51 15.10 9.24 0.77
N ALA A 52 15.17 9.04 -0.56
CA ALA A 52 15.35 10.14 -1.49
C ALA A 52 14.25 11.20 -1.26
N SER A 53 14.64 12.43 -0.97
CA SER A 53 13.69 13.51 -0.69
C SER A 53 12.92 13.85 -1.97
N VAL A 54 11.63 13.56 -1.97
CA VAL A 54 10.65 14.08 -2.93
C VAL A 54 10.14 15.42 -2.41
N SER A 55 10.06 16.43 -3.27
CA SER A 55 9.49 17.72 -2.89
C SER A 55 8.00 17.55 -2.56
N SER A 56 7.58 18.01 -1.38
CA SER A 56 6.17 18.13 -0.97
C SER A 56 5.35 16.83 -1.06
N PRO A 57 5.72 15.76 -0.33
CA PRO A 57 4.91 14.53 -0.31
C PRO A 57 3.53 14.80 0.31
N LEU A 58 2.53 14.03 -0.12
CA LEU A 58 1.25 14.00 0.57
C LEU A 58 1.46 13.54 2.02
N ARG A 59 0.95 14.31 2.98
CA ARG A 59 1.04 14.01 4.42
C ARG A 59 -0.25 13.40 4.92
N GLY A 60 -0.26 12.94 6.18
CA GLY A 60 -1.47 12.49 6.88
C GLY A 60 -1.82 11.02 6.66
N PHE A 61 -0.81 10.19 6.37
CA PHE A 61 -0.92 8.73 6.29
C PHE A 61 -0.23 8.11 7.50
N CYS A 62 -0.98 7.35 8.30
CA CYS A 62 -0.49 6.61 9.45
C CYS A 62 0.32 5.38 9.03
N HIS A 63 1.14 4.86 9.94
CA HIS A 63 1.86 3.62 9.74
C HIS A 63 0.88 2.44 9.54
N PRO A 64 0.89 1.73 8.40
CA PRO A 64 -0.10 0.70 8.10
C PRO A 64 0.06 -0.57 8.94
N LEU A 65 1.21 -0.74 9.60
CA LEU A 65 1.52 -1.85 10.51
C LEU A 65 1.65 -1.42 11.97
N ASN A 66 1.21 -0.21 12.33
CA ASN A 66 1.30 0.32 13.69
C ASN A 66 2.72 0.29 14.31
N GLY A 67 3.76 0.48 13.48
CA GLY A 67 5.17 0.42 13.88
C GLY A 67 5.83 -0.95 13.77
N GLU A 68 5.08 -2.02 13.44
CA GLU A 68 5.66 -3.34 13.17
C GLU A 68 6.32 -3.42 11.78
N GLY A 69 7.28 -4.34 11.65
CA GLY A 69 8.04 -4.57 10.42
C GLY A 69 9.14 -3.54 10.19
N TRP A 70 9.75 -3.59 9.00
CA TRP A 70 10.79 -2.65 8.57
C TRP A 70 10.73 -2.42 7.07
N LEU A 71 11.24 -1.25 6.62
CA LEU A 71 11.25 -0.87 5.21
C LEU A 71 12.25 -1.72 4.42
N SER A 72 11.76 -2.69 3.65
CA SER A 72 12.58 -3.55 2.79
C SER A 72 12.83 -2.94 1.42
N GLN A 73 11.87 -2.16 0.91
CA GLN A 73 12.04 -1.43 -0.34
C GLN A 73 11.27 -0.10 -0.31
N GLY A 74 11.95 0.99 -0.64
CA GLY A 74 11.37 2.34 -0.72
C GLY A 74 11.08 2.81 -2.14
N ILE A 75 10.77 4.09 -2.25
CA ILE A 75 10.54 4.77 -3.53
C ILE A 75 11.74 4.59 -4.47
N ARG A 76 11.48 4.47 -5.78
CA ARG A 76 12.49 4.28 -6.83
C ARG A 76 13.41 3.08 -6.58
N GLY A 77 12.91 2.09 -5.84
CA GLY A 77 13.58 0.82 -5.57
C GLY A 77 13.62 -0.11 -6.79
N LYS A 78 14.21 -1.29 -6.60
CA LYS A 78 14.43 -2.28 -7.66
C LYS A 78 13.14 -2.65 -8.38
N THR A 79 12.06 -2.91 -7.63
CA THR A 79 10.73 -3.17 -8.20
C THR A 79 9.77 -2.01 -7.96
N HIS A 80 10.23 -0.79 -7.65
CA HIS A 80 9.39 0.41 -7.55
C HIS A 80 9.83 1.42 -8.61
N GLN A 81 9.46 1.17 -9.87
CA GLN A 81 9.84 2.00 -11.01
C GLN A 81 8.60 2.40 -11.83
N GLY A 82 8.70 3.46 -12.63
CA GLY A 82 7.61 3.92 -13.48
C GLY A 82 6.36 4.24 -12.66
N ARG A 83 5.25 3.57 -12.95
CA ARG A 83 3.95 3.85 -12.30
C ARG A 83 3.92 3.59 -10.81
N MET A 84 4.79 2.74 -10.30
CA MET A 84 4.90 2.37 -8.88
C MET A 84 6.12 3.01 -8.19
N GLU A 85 6.71 4.05 -8.78
CA GLU A 85 7.96 4.63 -8.25
C GLU A 85 7.84 5.16 -6.81
N PHE A 86 6.64 5.43 -6.29
CA PHE A 86 6.43 5.92 -4.93
C PHE A 86 5.78 4.89 -3.99
N ALA A 87 5.95 3.59 -4.28
CA ALA A 87 5.51 2.52 -3.40
C ALA A 87 6.52 2.21 -2.28
N TYR A 88 6.04 1.49 -1.26
CA TYR A 88 6.81 0.99 -0.12
C TYR A 88 6.49 -0.47 0.16
N ASP A 89 7.54 -1.26 0.36
CA ASP A 89 7.45 -2.62 0.88
C ASP A 89 7.92 -2.63 2.34
N LEU A 90 7.05 -3.10 3.22
CA LEU A 90 7.33 -3.27 4.64
C LEU A 90 7.42 -4.77 4.93
N ALA A 91 8.64 -5.27 5.14
CA ALA A 91 8.86 -6.66 5.52
C ALA A 91 8.32 -6.89 6.94
N THR A 92 7.46 -7.89 7.08
CA THR A 92 6.81 -8.26 8.33
C THR A 92 6.38 -9.72 8.30
N SER A 93 6.15 -10.31 9.47
CA SER A 93 5.63 -11.69 9.57
C SER A 93 4.28 -11.84 8.85
N LEU A 94 4.00 -13.05 8.36
CA LEU A 94 2.68 -13.39 7.83
C LEU A 94 1.64 -13.28 8.95
N GLY A 95 0.51 -12.62 8.67
CA GLY A 95 -0.57 -12.43 9.64
C GLY A 95 -0.43 -11.19 10.52
N THR A 96 0.56 -10.31 10.30
CA THR A 96 0.65 -9.02 11.00
C THR A 96 -0.58 -8.15 10.68
N PRO A 97 -1.25 -7.55 11.68
CA PRO A 97 -2.39 -6.65 11.44
C PRO A 97 -2.07 -5.48 10.51
N VAL A 98 -2.95 -5.22 9.54
CA VAL A 98 -2.84 -4.12 8.57
C VAL A 98 -3.97 -3.12 8.81
N TYR A 99 -3.60 -1.85 8.93
CA TYR A 99 -4.49 -0.76 9.27
C TYR A 99 -4.60 0.26 8.13
N ALA A 100 -5.78 0.87 7.98
CA ALA A 100 -5.99 1.96 7.03
C ALA A 100 -5.09 3.15 7.39
N MET A 101 -4.19 3.55 6.50
CA MET A 101 -3.29 4.68 6.71
C MET A 101 -4.05 6.01 6.84
N ARG A 102 -5.23 6.12 6.22
CA ARG A 102 -6.02 7.35 6.20
C ARG A 102 -7.51 7.01 6.07
N THR A 103 -8.35 7.85 6.67
CA THR A 103 -9.82 7.75 6.56
C THR A 103 -10.25 7.79 5.09
N GLY A 104 -11.23 6.97 4.73
CA GLY A 104 -11.72 6.93 3.36
C GLY A 104 -12.80 5.88 3.15
N ARG A 105 -13.14 5.65 1.87
CA ARG A 105 -14.07 4.60 1.45
C ARG A 105 -13.29 3.46 0.81
N VAL A 106 -13.57 2.24 1.23
CA VAL A 106 -13.09 1.03 0.57
C VAL A 106 -13.69 1.00 -0.81
N ILE A 107 -12.84 1.13 -1.83
CA ILE A 107 -13.30 1.10 -3.21
C ILE A 107 -13.23 -0.34 -3.72
N ALA A 108 -12.12 -1.07 -3.56
CA ALA A 108 -12.00 -2.43 -4.07
C ALA A 108 -11.37 -3.37 -3.05
N VAL A 109 -11.78 -4.63 -3.06
CA VAL A 109 -11.20 -5.68 -2.21
C VAL A 109 -11.04 -6.95 -3.02
N ARG A 110 -9.90 -7.61 -2.87
CA ARG A 110 -9.67 -8.94 -3.41
C ARG A 110 -9.06 -9.85 -2.37
N ASP A 111 -9.69 -11.00 -2.19
CA ASP A 111 -9.29 -12.02 -1.25
C ASP A 111 -9.56 -13.40 -1.87
N LYS A 112 -8.56 -13.95 -2.54
CA LYS A 112 -8.70 -15.14 -3.38
C LYS A 112 -7.44 -16.00 -3.41
N TYR A 113 -6.27 -15.37 -3.45
CA TYR A 113 -5.02 -16.03 -3.77
C TYR A 113 -4.28 -16.50 -2.50
N PRO A 114 -3.66 -17.69 -2.52
CA PRO A 114 -2.97 -18.23 -1.36
C PRO A 114 -1.62 -17.52 -1.10
N ASP A 115 -1.13 -17.64 0.13
CA ASP A 115 0.12 -17.03 0.62
C ASP A 115 1.39 -17.82 0.23
N VAL A 116 1.53 -18.12 -1.06
CA VAL A 116 2.64 -18.96 -1.59
C VAL A 116 3.80 -18.17 -2.19
N GLY A 117 3.66 -16.85 -2.32
CA GLY A 117 4.60 -16.00 -3.04
C GLY A 117 4.73 -16.38 -4.50
N GLY A 118 5.80 -15.92 -5.14
CA GLY A 118 6.12 -16.30 -6.51
C GLY A 118 6.88 -15.21 -7.26
N GLY A 119 7.17 -15.49 -8.52
CA GLY A 119 7.78 -14.56 -9.47
C GLY A 119 6.75 -13.75 -10.25
N LYS A 120 7.22 -13.15 -11.35
CA LYS A 120 6.43 -12.24 -12.20
C LYS A 120 5.21 -12.92 -12.82
N GLU A 121 5.19 -14.24 -12.94
CA GLU A 121 4.02 -15.02 -13.36
C GLU A 121 2.81 -14.84 -12.43
N ASN A 122 3.03 -14.37 -11.21
CA ASN A 122 1.98 -14.08 -10.22
C ASN A 122 1.63 -12.59 -10.11
N ILE A 123 2.05 -11.75 -11.06
CA ILE A 123 1.89 -10.28 -11.00
C ILE A 123 0.44 -9.81 -10.87
N ALA A 124 -0.55 -10.58 -11.34
CA ALA A 124 -1.98 -10.25 -11.19
C ALA A 124 -2.69 -11.10 -10.12
N ARG A 125 -1.95 -11.95 -9.40
CA ARG A 125 -2.48 -13.00 -8.50
C ARG A 125 -2.24 -12.68 -7.02
N PHE A 126 -2.51 -11.44 -6.61
CA PHE A 126 -2.38 -11.00 -5.22
C PHE A 126 -3.71 -10.53 -4.63
N ASN A 127 -3.79 -10.53 -3.30
CA ASN A 127 -4.91 -9.99 -2.53
C ASN A 127 -4.64 -8.53 -2.15
N TYR A 128 -5.69 -7.72 -2.08
CA TYR A 128 -5.56 -6.30 -1.78
C TYR A 128 -6.80 -5.67 -1.16
N VAL A 129 -6.60 -4.50 -0.58
CA VAL A 129 -7.63 -3.51 -0.26
C VAL A 129 -7.24 -2.19 -0.93
N TRP A 130 -8.20 -1.51 -1.55
CA TRP A 130 -8.04 -0.14 -2.04
C TRP A 130 -8.97 0.80 -1.27
N ILE A 131 -8.46 1.94 -0.83
CA ILE A 131 -9.23 2.97 -0.12
C ILE A 131 -9.08 4.29 -0.85
N GLU A 132 -10.20 4.90 -1.23
CA GLU A 132 -10.25 6.27 -1.75
C GLU A 132 -10.42 7.27 -0.60
N HIS A 133 -9.62 8.32 -0.64
CA HIS A 133 -9.56 9.39 0.35
C HIS A 133 -10.07 10.71 -0.24
N ASP A 134 -10.22 11.70 0.63
CA ASP A 134 -10.51 13.08 0.23
C ASP A 134 -9.55 13.56 -0.88
N GLY A 135 -10.10 14.29 -1.86
CA GLY A 135 -9.38 14.68 -3.06
C GLY A 135 -9.23 13.58 -4.12
N GLY A 136 -9.77 12.38 -3.88
CA GLY A 136 -9.80 11.27 -4.83
C GLY A 136 -8.52 10.44 -4.89
N TYR A 137 -7.53 10.72 -4.02
CA TYR A 137 -6.33 9.90 -3.90
C TYR A 137 -6.67 8.51 -3.37
N ARG A 138 -5.94 7.49 -3.81
CA ARG A 138 -6.27 6.10 -3.48
C ARG A 138 -5.06 5.38 -2.89
N SER A 139 -5.18 4.87 -1.67
CA SER A 139 -4.18 3.95 -1.12
C SER A 139 -4.49 2.50 -1.52
N MET A 140 -3.45 1.74 -1.83
CA MET A 140 -3.52 0.29 -2.03
C MET A 140 -2.68 -0.41 -0.97
N TYR A 141 -3.21 -1.52 -0.45
CA TYR A 141 -2.55 -2.46 0.45
C TYR A 141 -2.55 -3.80 -0.27
N ALA A 142 -1.39 -4.33 -0.63
CA ALA A 142 -1.26 -5.54 -1.44
C ALA A 142 -0.49 -6.65 -0.71
N HIS A 143 -0.49 -7.84 -1.33
CA HIS A 143 0.07 -9.08 -0.79
C HIS A 143 -0.61 -9.54 0.52
N LEU A 144 -1.89 -9.19 0.72
CA LEU A 144 -2.64 -9.54 1.94
C LEU A 144 -2.85 -11.06 2.09
N GLN A 145 -3.01 -11.50 3.34
CA GLN A 145 -3.26 -12.90 3.71
C GLN A 145 -4.55 -13.43 3.08
N GLN A 146 -4.57 -14.65 2.58
CA GLN A 146 -5.82 -15.28 2.12
C GLN A 146 -6.83 -15.43 3.27
N GLY A 147 -8.10 -15.14 3.00
CA GLY A 147 -9.21 -15.24 3.95
C GLY A 147 -9.29 -14.08 4.93
N PHE A 148 -8.51 -13.01 4.75
CA PHE A 148 -8.51 -11.87 5.66
C PHE A 148 -9.89 -11.20 5.76
N ARG A 149 -10.69 -11.17 4.68
CA ARG A 149 -12.01 -10.52 4.67
C ARG A 149 -12.97 -11.16 5.65
N GLY A 150 -12.90 -12.48 5.81
CA GLY A 150 -13.73 -13.21 6.77
C GLY A 150 -13.40 -12.85 8.23
N LYS A 151 -12.17 -12.39 8.50
CA LYS A 151 -11.70 -12.02 9.83
C LYS A 151 -12.02 -10.56 10.20
N VAL A 152 -12.00 -9.65 9.22
CA VAL A 152 -12.21 -8.20 9.45
C VAL A 152 -13.55 -7.66 8.94
N ALA A 153 -14.34 -8.49 8.24
CA ALA A 153 -15.64 -8.16 7.65
C ALA A 153 -15.65 -6.95 6.69
N ILE A 154 -14.55 -6.69 5.97
CA ILE A 154 -14.40 -5.55 5.05
C ILE A 154 -14.91 -5.85 3.63
N LYS A 155 -15.59 -4.88 3.03
CA LYS A 155 -16.08 -4.93 1.64
C LYS A 155 -16.04 -3.56 0.96
N ALA A 156 -16.18 -3.58 -0.36
CA ALA A 156 -16.35 -2.35 -1.14
C ALA A 156 -17.59 -1.57 -0.66
N GLY A 157 -17.45 -0.24 -0.61
CA GLY A 157 -18.46 0.68 -0.11
C GLY A 157 -18.30 1.06 1.36
N ASP A 158 -17.58 0.28 2.17
CA ASP A 158 -17.40 0.56 3.60
C ASP A 158 -16.62 1.87 3.82
N LEU A 159 -17.04 2.64 4.83
CA LEU A 159 -16.25 3.76 5.36
C LEU A 159 -15.30 3.23 6.43
N VAL A 160 -14.02 3.60 6.30
CA VAL A 160 -12.98 3.21 7.25
C VAL A 160 -12.31 4.44 7.82
N LYS A 161 -11.99 4.41 9.12
CA LYS A 161 -11.22 5.46 9.79
C LYS A 161 -9.72 5.16 9.69
N ALA A 162 -8.89 6.20 9.73
CA ALA A 162 -7.45 6.01 9.86
C ALA A 162 -7.12 5.19 11.13
N GLY A 163 -6.23 4.20 11.02
CA GLY A 163 -5.94 3.24 12.08
C GLY A 163 -6.96 2.11 12.26
N GLN A 164 -8.02 2.04 11.44
CA GLN A 164 -8.95 0.91 11.47
C GLN A 164 -8.29 -0.34 10.86
N LEU A 165 -8.47 -1.50 11.52
CA LEU A 165 -8.02 -2.80 11.00
C LEU A 165 -8.75 -3.11 9.67
N ILE A 166 -7.98 -3.44 8.63
CA ILE A 166 -8.50 -3.72 7.28
C ILE A 166 -8.03 -5.06 6.70
N GLY A 167 -7.11 -5.74 7.37
CA GLY A 167 -6.63 -7.05 6.96
C GLY A 167 -5.38 -7.48 7.70
N TYR A 168 -4.64 -8.40 7.09
CA TYR A 168 -3.40 -8.93 7.64
C TYR A 168 -2.38 -9.08 6.51
N SER A 169 -1.10 -8.84 6.82
CA SER A 169 0.01 -9.07 5.89
C SER A 169 0.03 -10.54 5.47
N GLY A 170 0.39 -10.77 4.22
CA GLY A 170 0.45 -12.11 3.67
C GLY A 170 1.69 -12.31 2.82
N ASN A 171 1.55 -13.18 1.85
CA ASN A 171 2.55 -13.49 0.86
C ASN A 171 1.88 -13.85 -0.49
N SER A 172 0.75 -13.24 -0.81
CA SER A 172 0.00 -13.55 -2.04
C SER A 172 0.60 -12.84 -3.26
N GLY A 173 0.74 -13.52 -4.40
CA GLY A 173 1.15 -12.92 -5.68
C GLY A 173 2.65 -12.82 -5.91
N TRP A 174 3.09 -11.85 -6.72
CA TRP A 174 4.52 -11.61 -7.00
C TRP A 174 5.24 -11.06 -5.75
N SER A 175 5.68 -11.99 -4.89
CA SER A 175 6.27 -11.72 -3.59
C SER A 175 7.38 -12.74 -3.32
N THR A 176 8.55 -12.28 -2.90
CA THR A 176 9.69 -13.16 -2.55
C THR A 176 9.68 -13.60 -1.08
N GLY A 177 8.74 -13.08 -0.28
CA GLY A 177 8.56 -13.42 1.13
C GLY A 177 7.55 -12.49 1.81
N PRO A 178 7.09 -12.81 3.03
CA PRO A 178 6.05 -12.03 3.71
C PRO A 178 6.40 -10.54 3.84
N HIS A 179 5.52 -9.68 3.33
CA HIS A 179 5.62 -8.23 3.41
C HIS A 179 4.27 -7.58 3.12
N LEU A 180 4.17 -6.28 3.40
CA LEU A 180 3.07 -5.42 2.98
C LEU A 180 3.57 -4.43 1.92
N HIS A 181 3.03 -4.49 0.71
CA HIS A 181 3.18 -3.43 -0.30
C HIS A 181 2.12 -2.36 -0.07
N VAL A 182 2.53 -1.11 0.05
CA VAL A 182 1.65 0.06 0.08
C VAL A 182 2.03 1.11 -0.93
N GLU A 183 1.03 1.74 -1.52
CA GLU A 183 1.21 2.87 -2.42
C GLU A 183 0.03 3.83 -2.33
N VAL A 184 0.25 5.08 -2.76
CA VAL A 184 -0.82 6.06 -2.98
C VAL A 184 -0.81 6.45 -4.44
N GLN A 185 -1.98 6.41 -5.06
CA GLN A 185 -2.19 6.68 -6.47
C GLN A 185 -2.95 8.00 -6.68
N GLN A 186 -2.69 8.65 -7.82
CA GLN A 186 -3.41 9.84 -8.22
C GLN A 186 -4.93 9.58 -8.40
N PRO A 187 -5.76 10.63 -8.32
CA PRO A 187 -7.19 10.51 -8.57
C PRO A 187 -7.49 9.98 -9.97
N SER A 188 -8.49 9.12 -10.05
CA SER A 188 -9.00 8.62 -11.32
C SER A 188 -10.46 8.26 -11.21
N ARG A 189 -11.21 8.57 -12.28
CA ARG A 189 -12.59 8.11 -12.42
C ARG A 189 -12.70 6.61 -12.70
N ARG A 190 -11.58 5.97 -13.10
CA ARG A 190 -11.50 4.55 -13.38
C ARG A 190 -10.76 3.83 -12.25
N ARG A 191 -11.26 2.66 -11.87
CA ARG A 191 -10.59 1.70 -10.97
C ARG A 191 -9.52 0.92 -11.71
N THR A 192 -8.55 1.66 -12.25
CA THR A 192 -7.34 1.11 -12.83
C THR A 192 -6.17 1.57 -11.99
N PHE A 193 -5.07 0.82 -12.03
CA PHE A 193 -3.79 1.34 -11.55
C PHE A 193 -3.52 2.67 -12.23
N THR A 194 -2.91 3.61 -11.52
CA THR A 194 -2.48 4.90 -12.04
C THR A 194 -1.11 5.24 -11.50
N GLN A 195 -0.56 6.37 -11.91
CA GLN A 195 0.72 6.83 -11.39
C GLN A 195 0.63 6.99 -9.87
N THR A 196 1.57 6.36 -9.17
CA THR A 196 1.77 6.61 -7.74
C THR A 196 2.22 8.04 -7.53
N VAL A 197 1.91 8.59 -6.36
CA VAL A 197 2.31 9.93 -5.96
C VAL A 197 3.13 9.84 -4.67
N PRO A 198 4.12 10.72 -4.48
CA PRO A 198 4.92 10.73 -3.27
C PRO A 198 4.05 11.01 -2.05
N PHE A 199 4.17 10.16 -1.03
CA PHE A 199 3.46 10.31 0.24
C PHE A 199 4.37 9.95 1.42
N ALA A 200 4.11 10.55 2.57
CA ALA A 200 4.88 10.30 3.78
C ALA A 200 4.08 9.42 4.74
N ILE A 201 4.65 8.26 5.09
CA ILE A 201 4.17 7.42 6.19
C ILE A 201 4.65 8.06 7.50
N ALA A 202 3.70 8.46 8.33
CA ALA A 202 3.94 9.02 9.66
C ALA A 202 3.76 7.95 10.74
N GLY A 203 3.68 8.37 12.01
CA GLY A 203 3.51 7.48 13.16
C GLY A 203 2.17 6.75 13.19
N THR A 204 1.88 6.15 14.35
CA THR A 204 0.64 5.40 14.58
C THR A 204 -0.58 6.33 14.57
N CYS A 205 -1.75 5.75 14.29
CA CYS A 205 -3.02 6.45 14.36
C CYS A 205 -3.69 6.18 15.72
N GLN A 206 -4.30 7.21 16.32
CA GLN A 206 -5.19 7.08 17.47
C GLN A 206 -6.51 7.77 17.15
N ASN A 207 -7.64 7.10 17.45
CA ASN A 207 -8.99 7.65 17.30
C ASN A 207 -9.33 8.21 15.89
N GLY A 208 -8.77 7.64 14.81
CA GLY A 208 -9.05 8.09 13.44
C GLY A 208 -8.14 9.20 12.93
N GLN A 209 -7.11 9.58 13.68
CA GLN A 209 -6.15 10.63 13.31
C GLN A 209 -4.72 10.18 13.61
N LEU A 210 -3.73 10.83 12.98
CA LEU A 210 -2.33 10.66 13.37
C LEU A 210 -2.19 10.99 14.85
N ALA A 211 -1.54 10.10 15.61
CA ALA A 211 -1.21 10.39 16.99
C ALA A 211 -0.36 11.68 17.02
N SER A 212 -0.83 12.69 17.74
CA SER A 212 -0.01 13.86 18.02
C SER A 212 1.19 13.38 18.82
N ASN A 213 2.40 13.60 18.33
CA ASN A 213 3.58 13.46 19.16
C ASN A 213 3.37 14.34 20.39
N SER A 214 3.25 13.73 21.56
CA SER A 214 3.32 14.46 22.83
C SER A 214 4.78 14.88 22.98
N ASN A 215 5.06 16.15 22.65
CA ASN A 215 6.30 16.91 22.87
C ASN A 215 7.63 16.18 22.69
#